data_AF-A0A8T2SJZ2-F1
#
_entry.id   AF-A0A8T2SJZ2-F1
#
_cell.length_a   1.000
_cell.length_b   1.000
_cell.length_c   1.000
_cell.angle_alpha   90.00
_cell.angle_beta   90.00
_cell.angle_gamma   90.00
#
_symmetry.space_group_name_H-M   'P 1'
#
loop_
_entity.id
_entity.type
_entity.pdbx_description
1 polymer ?
#
loop_
_entity_poly.entity_id
_entity_poly.type
_entity_poly.pdbx_seq_one_letter_code
_entity_poly.pdbx_strand_id
1 'polypeptide(L)'
;MEIEGTSPSAKRPAIAGVDGNRPVFGRPTYDGTIAGKISGRKWKNPKNARTSSMKVSLKRPSLEQRNQEREIKKAYKERMAELKEQIRQNKISKRKAKEEREKRKKENEARTGTVYQKISNPKKLKNMSKKEKKLLKVIPE
;
A
#
# COMPACT_ATOMS: atom_id res chain seq x y z
N MET A 1 25.30 -37.59 6.39
CA MET A 1 25.69 -37.48 4.97
C MET A 1 25.54 -36.03 4.58
N GLU A 2 26.68 -35.37 4.43
CA GLU A 2 26.80 -33.97 4.02
C GLU A 2 26.39 -33.86 2.55
N ILE A 3 25.47 -32.94 2.23
CA ILE A 3 25.14 -32.62 0.84
C ILE A 3 25.81 -31.29 0.54
N GLU A 4 26.96 -31.39 -0.13
CA GLU A 4 27.78 -30.27 -0.59
C GLU A 4 26.94 -29.27 -1.40
N GLY A 5 26.93 -28.02 -0.93
CA GLY A 5 26.36 -26.89 -1.64
C GLY A 5 27.20 -26.51 -2.85
N THR A 6 26.94 -27.15 -3.99
CA THR A 6 27.43 -26.65 -5.28
C THR A 6 26.64 -25.40 -5.66
N SER A 7 27.24 -24.24 -5.42
CA SER A 7 26.73 -22.96 -5.91
C SER A 7 26.62 -23.00 -7.45
N PRO A 8 25.49 -22.61 -8.07
CA PRO A 8 25.40 -22.62 -9.52
C PRO A 8 26.42 -21.65 -10.10
N SER A 9 27.33 -22.17 -10.94
CA SER A 9 28.33 -21.39 -11.66
C SER A 9 27.69 -20.15 -12.28
N ALA A 10 28.23 -18.96 -11.96
CA ALA A 10 27.70 -17.67 -12.36
C ALA A 10 27.70 -17.41 -13.89
N LYS A 11 28.19 -18.37 -14.69
CA LYS A 11 28.22 -18.31 -16.14
C LYS A 11 27.43 -19.47 -16.72
N ARG A 12 26.16 -19.22 -17.06
CA ARG A 12 25.37 -20.15 -17.89
C ARG A 12 26.01 -20.17 -19.29
N PRO A 13 26.42 -21.33 -19.85
CA PRO A 13 26.81 -21.39 -21.25
C PRO A 13 25.62 -20.94 -22.11
N ALA A 14 25.90 -20.15 -23.15
CA ALA A 14 24.90 -19.73 -24.12
C ALA A 14 24.53 -20.92 -25.01
N ILE A 15 23.73 -21.84 -24.47
CA ILE A 15 23.07 -22.86 -25.26
C ILE A 15 22.03 -22.11 -26.11
N ALA A 16 22.20 -22.15 -27.42
CA ALA A 16 21.19 -21.66 -28.36
C ALA A 16 19.88 -22.38 -28.05
N GLY A 17 18.87 -21.63 -27.60
CA GLY A 17 17.56 -22.19 -27.31
C GLY A 17 16.98 -22.83 -28.57
N VAL A 18 16.74 -24.14 -28.51
CA VAL A 18 16.16 -24.96 -29.59
C VAL A 18 14.68 -24.61 -29.85
N ASP A 19 14.07 -23.77 -29.01
CA ASP A 19 12.67 -23.38 -29.15
C ASP A 19 12.52 -22.10 -30.00
N GLY A 20 12.20 -22.28 -31.28
CA GLY A 20 12.00 -21.21 -32.28
C GLY A 20 10.80 -20.29 -32.06
N ASN A 21 10.21 -20.25 -30.86
CA ASN A 21 9.01 -19.47 -30.56
C ASN A 21 9.29 -18.15 -29.81
N ARG A 22 10.55 -17.70 -29.74
CA ARG A 22 10.92 -16.40 -29.17
C ARG A 22 11.43 -15.47 -30.26
N PRO A 23 10.88 -14.26 -30.41
CA PRO A 23 11.45 -13.28 -31.32
C PRO A 23 12.86 -12.92 -30.85
N VAL A 24 13.87 -13.27 -31.65
CA VAL A 24 15.27 -12.92 -31.41
C VAL A 24 15.45 -11.44 -31.72
N PHE A 25 15.54 -10.62 -30.67
CA PHE A 25 15.77 -9.18 -30.81
C PHE A 25 17.28 -8.90 -31.00
N GLY A 26 17.67 -8.67 -32.25
CA GLY A 26 19.03 -8.31 -32.62
C GLY A 26 19.99 -9.49 -32.71
N ARG A 27 21.05 -9.35 -33.52
CA ARG A 27 22.12 -10.35 -33.62
C ARG A 27 22.89 -10.41 -32.29
N PRO A 28 23.31 -11.59 -31.81
CA PRO A 28 24.23 -11.69 -30.68
C PRO A 28 25.47 -10.81 -30.93
N THR A 29 25.74 -9.87 -30.03
CA THR A 29 26.85 -8.90 -30.17
C THR A 29 28.18 -9.43 -29.64
N TYR A 30 28.31 -10.74 -29.46
CA TYR A 30 29.53 -11.34 -28.94
C TYR A 30 30.37 -11.91 -30.08
N ASP A 31 31.39 -11.16 -30.49
CA ASP A 31 32.25 -11.44 -31.66
C ASP A 31 33.60 -12.08 -31.25
N GLY A 32 33.64 -12.75 -30.10
CA GLY A 32 34.79 -13.55 -29.63
C GLY A 32 36.10 -12.80 -29.35
N THR A 33 36.20 -11.50 -29.59
CA THR A 33 37.46 -10.72 -29.45
C THR A 33 37.45 -9.83 -28.21
N ILE A 34 38.33 -10.17 -27.26
CA ILE A 34 38.72 -9.34 -26.12
C ILE A 34 39.81 -8.36 -26.61
N ALA A 35 39.61 -7.08 -26.30
CA ALA A 35 40.51 -5.93 -26.52
C ALA A 35 40.51 -5.31 -27.94
N GLY A 36 40.18 -4.01 -28.02
CA GLY A 36 40.63 -3.17 -29.13
C GLY A 36 39.72 -2.02 -29.56
N LYS A 37 38.39 -2.13 -29.49
CA LYS A 37 37.50 -1.02 -29.87
C LYS A 37 36.35 -0.80 -28.88
N ILE A 38 36.42 0.37 -28.25
CA ILE A 38 35.33 1.24 -27.80
C ILE A 38 34.49 0.68 -26.64
N SER A 39 34.75 1.21 -25.43
CA SER A 39 33.89 1.20 -24.24
C SER A 39 32.43 0.84 -24.56
N GLY A 40 31.87 -0.21 -23.95
CA GLY A 40 30.49 -0.68 -24.14
C GLY A 40 29.38 0.33 -23.78
N ARG A 41 29.72 1.61 -23.57
CA ARG A 41 28.80 2.72 -23.40
C ARG A 41 28.20 3.10 -24.76
N LYS A 42 26.90 2.86 -24.88
CA LYS A 42 26.07 3.07 -26.09
C LYS A 42 26.20 4.45 -26.77
N TRP A 43 26.70 5.48 -26.08
CA TRP A 43 26.88 6.83 -26.64
C TRP A 43 28.20 7.02 -27.40
N LYS A 44 29.18 6.14 -27.21
CA LYS A 44 30.47 6.17 -27.93
C LYS A 44 30.46 5.40 -29.25
N ASN A 45 29.42 4.60 -29.49
CA ASN A 45 29.27 3.86 -30.74
C ASN A 45 28.53 4.73 -31.77
N PRO A 46 29.01 4.80 -33.03
CA PRO A 46 28.27 5.46 -34.09
C PRO A 46 26.90 4.79 -34.26
N LYS A 47 25.82 5.59 -34.26
CA LYS A 47 24.46 5.08 -34.39
C LYS A 47 24.18 4.78 -35.86
N ASN A 48 24.26 3.51 -36.25
CA ASN A 48 23.99 3.08 -37.63
C ASN A 48 22.49 3.07 -37.99
N ALA A 49 21.59 3.18 -36.99
CA ALA A 49 20.15 3.16 -37.22
C ALA A 49 19.40 3.99 -36.18
N ARG A 50 18.16 4.41 -36.51
CA ARG A 50 17.28 5.13 -35.57
C ARG A 50 16.73 4.15 -34.52
N THR A 51 16.47 4.63 -33.31
CA THR A 51 15.87 3.79 -32.24
C THR A 51 14.51 3.21 -32.63
N SER A 52 13.78 3.90 -33.52
CA SER A 52 12.51 3.44 -34.08
C SER A 52 12.67 2.26 -35.04
N SER A 53 13.78 2.14 -35.78
CA SER A 53 14.00 1.05 -36.73
C SER A 53 14.44 -0.25 -36.06
N MET A 54 14.87 -0.20 -34.80
CA MET A 54 15.13 -1.40 -33.98
C MET A 54 13.84 -2.05 -33.46
N LYS A 55 12.71 -1.33 -33.48
CA LYS A 55 11.43 -1.88 -33.06
C LYS A 55 10.84 -2.68 -34.21
N VAL A 56 10.88 -4.00 -34.10
CA VAL A 56 10.14 -4.90 -35.00
C VAL A 56 8.65 -4.58 -34.86
N SER A 57 7.94 -4.45 -35.99
CA SER A 57 6.50 -4.25 -35.99
C SER A 57 5.81 -5.50 -35.43
N LEU A 58 5.51 -5.50 -34.13
CA LEU A 58 4.70 -6.55 -33.52
C LEU A 58 3.29 -6.51 -34.12
N LYS A 59 2.75 -7.69 -34.44
CA LYS A 59 1.37 -7.83 -34.88
C LYS A 59 0.46 -7.20 -33.82
N ARG A 60 -0.32 -6.20 -34.23
CA ARG A 60 -1.27 -5.54 -33.33
C ARG A 60 -2.34 -6.57 -32.90
N PRO A 61 -2.79 -6.55 -31.64
CA PRO A 61 -3.88 -7.41 -31.20
C PRO A 61 -5.15 -7.11 -32.01
N SER A 62 -5.98 -8.13 -32.19
CA SER A 62 -7.26 -7.99 -32.91
C SER A 62 -8.19 -7.01 -32.18
N LEU A 63 -9.19 -6.49 -32.88
CA LEU A 63 -10.19 -5.59 -32.29
C LEU A 63 -10.93 -6.27 -31.14
N GLU A 64 -11.24 -7.55 -31.28
CA GLU A 64 -11.89 -8.37 -30.25
C GLU A 64 -11.04 -8.50 -28.99
N GLN A 65 -9.74 -8.83 -29.12
CA GLN A 65 -8.81 -8.90 -27.98
C GLN A 65 -8.72 -7.56 -27.24
N ARG A 66 -8.71 -6.43 -27.98
CA ARG A 66 -8.71 -5.09 -27.39
C ARG A 66 -10.02 -4.76 -26.66
N ASN A 67 -11.14 -5.32 -27.08
CA ASN A 67 -12.43 -5.11 -26.43
C ASN A 67 -12.50 -5.93 -25.13
N GLN A 68 -12.09 -7.20 -25.17
CA GLN A 68 -11.98 -8.05 -23.99
C GLN A 68 -11.05 -7.43 -22.93
N GLU A 69 -9.87 -6.95 -23.33
CA GLU A 69 -8.97 -6.24 -22.42
C GLU A 69 -9.59 -4.97 -21.81
N ARG A 70 -10.39 -4.24 -22.60
CA ARG A 70 -11.08 -3.02 -22.13
C ARG A 70 -12.16 -3.37 -21.11
N GLU A 71 -12.93 -4.42 -21.35
CA GLU A 71 -13.95 -4.91 -20.43
C GLU A 71 -13.34 -5.39 -19.12
N ILE A 72 -12.25 -6.17 -19.17
CA ILE A 72 -11.52 -6.62 -17.97
C ILE A 72 -11.01 -5.41 -17.17
N LYS A 73 -10.40 -4.43 -17.85
CA LYS A 73 -9.90 -3.20 -17.20
C LYS A 73 -11.05 -2.38 -16.60
N LYS A 74 -12.20 -2.33 -17.26
CA LYS A 74 -13.40 -1.64 -16.78
C LYS A 74 -13.95 -2.31 -15.52
N ALA A 75 -14.19 -3.62 -15.57
CA ALA A 75 -14.68 -4.41 -14.42
C ALA A 75 -13.74 -4.29 -13.21
N TYR A 76 -12.42 -4.33 -13.43
CA TYR A 76 -11.44 -4.13 -12.36
C TYR A 76 -11.54 -2.74 -11.73
N LYS A 77 -11.64 -1.69 -12.54
CA LYS A 77 -11.76 -0.30 -12.06
C LYS A 77 -13.06 -0.08 -11.30
N GLU A 78 -14.17 -0.63 -11.78
CA GLU A 78 -15.48 -0.55 -11.12
C GLU A 78 -15.44 -1.22 -9.75
N ARG A 79 -14.92 -2.46 -9.68
CA ARG A 79 -14.74 -3.16 -8.40
C ARG A 79 -13.82 -2.41 -7.44
N MET A 80 -12.73 -1.83 -7.94
CA MET A 80 -11.84 -1.02 -7.11
C MET A 80 -12.54 0.23 -6.58
N ALA A 81 -13.34 0.90 -7.41
CA ALA A 81 -14.10 2.09 -7.01
C ALA A 81 -15.16 1.74 -5.96
N GLU A 82 -15.87 0.64 -6.15
CA GLU A 82 -16.86 0.12 -5.21
C GLU A 82 -16.23 -0.14 -3.83
N LEU A 83 -15.11 -0.86 -3.78
CA LEU A 83 -14.40 -1.13 -2.52
C LEU A 83 -13.93 0.15 -1.83
N LYS A 84 -13.43 1.13 -2.60
CA LYS A 84 -13.02 2.43 -2.05
C LYS A 84 -14.21 3.20 -1.48
N GLU A 85 -15.36 3.16 -2.14
CA GLU A 85 -16.58 3.82 -1.67
C GLU A 85 -17.12 3.14 -0.42
N GLN A 86 -17.14 1.80 -0.37
CA GLN A 86 -17.49 1.06 0.86
C GLN A 86 -16.58 1.44 2.03
N ILE A 87 -15.26 1.53 1.82
CA ILE A 87 -14.32 1.98 2.85
C ILE A 87 -14.60 3.42 3.29
N ARG A 88 -14.93 4.31 2.34
CA ARG A 88 -15.27 5.70 2.62
C ARG A 88 -16.54 5.79 3.47
N GLN A 89 -17.61 5.10 3.09
CA GLN A 89 -18.87 5.06 3.83
C GLN A 89 -18.68 4.50 5.25
N ASN A 90 -17.87 3.43 5.40
CA ASN A 90 -17.51 2.88 6.72
C ASN A 90 -16.73 3.85 7.60
N LYS A 91 -15.87 4.69 7.02
CA LYS A 91 -15.16 5.74 7.77
C LYS A 91 -16.11 6.86 8.19
N ILE A 92 -17.02 7.27 7.31
CA ILE A 92 -18.01 8.30 7.60
C ILE A 92 -18.96 7.83 8.70
N SER A 93 -19.48 6.59 8.62
CA SER A 93 -20.37 6.03 9.64
C SER A 93 -19.70 5.94 11.01
N LYS A 94 -18.43 5.50 11.06
CA LYS A 94 -17.63 5.50 12.31
C LYS A 94 -17.44 6.90 12.89
N ARG A 95 -17.18 7.91 12.06
CA ARG A 95 -17.05 9.32 12.52
C ARG A 95 -18.36 9.84 13.08
N LYS A 96 -19.47 9.66 12.35
CA LYS A 96 -20.82 10.06 12.80
C LYS A 96 -21.21 9.38 14.12
N ALA A 97 -20.97 8.08 14.25
CA ALA A 97 -21.26 7.36 15.49
C ALA A 97 -20.42 7.87 16.68
N LYS A 98 -19.17 8.27 16.45
CA LYS A 98 -18.33 8.88 17.48
C LYS A 98 -18.84 10.25 17.88
N GLU A 99 -19.17 11.11 16.91
CA GLU A 99 -19.73 12.44 17.14
C GLU A 99 -21.06 12.36 17.91
N GLU A 100 -21.94 11.42 17.55
CA GLU A 100 -23.19 11.20 18.26
C GLU A 100 -22.96 10.74 19.71
N ARG A 101 -22.03 9.81 19.92
CA ARG A 101 -21.65 9.35 21.27
C ARG A 101 -21.07 10.50 22.10
N GLU A 102 -20.21 11.33 21.54
CA GLU A 102 -19.65 12.50 22.23
C GLU A 102 -20.73 13.53 22.55
N LYS A 103 -21.65 13.79 21.61
CA LYS A 103 -22.80 14.69 21.84
C LYS A 103 -23.69 14.15 22.96
N ARG A 104 -24.00 12.85 22.96
CA ARG A 104 -24.78 12.19 24.01
C ARG A 104 -24.05 12.25 25.36
N LYS A 105 -22.73 12.07 25.37
CA LYS A 105 -21.93 12.17 26.60
C LYS A 105 -21.96 13.59 27.16
N LYS A 106 -21.80 14.62 26.32
CA LYS A 106 -21.91 16.03 26.71
C LYS A 106 -23.31 16.39 27.20
N GLU A 107 -24.35 15.91 26.52
CA GLU A 107 -25.74 16.10 26.94
C GLU A 107 -26.00 15.41 28.29
N ASN A 108 -25.50 14.19 28.49
CA ASN A 108 -25.61 13.50 29.77
C ASN A 108 -24.83 14.25 30.86
N GLU A 109 -23.61 14.69 30.60
CA GLU A 109 -22.81 15.51 31.51
C GLU A 109 -23.52 16.82 31.86
N ALA A 110 -24.24 17.46 30.93
CA ALA A 110 -25.03 18.66 31.19
C ALA A 110 -26.35 18.37 31.93
N ARG A 111 -27.08 17.32 31.55
CA ARG A 111 -28.38 16.93 32.10
C ARG A 111 -28.25 16.35 33.50
N THR A 112 -27.32 15.43 33.68
CA THR A 112 -27.06 14.83 34.99
C THR A 112 -26.10 15.68 35.81
N GLY A 113 -25.15 16.40 35.20
CA GLY A 113 -24.15 17.15 35.97
C GLY A 113 -23.33 16.23 36.87
N THR A 114 -22.26 16.76 37.46
CA THR A 114 -21.76 16.19 38.72
C THR A 114 -22.79 16.51 39.80
N VAL A 115 -23.75 15.60 40.02
CA VAL A 115 -24.62 15.64 41.21
C VAL A 115 -23.73 15.39 42.43
N TYR A 116 -23.16 16.46 42.98
CA TYR A 116 -22.42 16.37 44.23
C TYR A 116 -23.41 16.11 45.36
N GLN A 117 -23.23 15.00 46.10
CA GLN A 117 -23.96 14.81 47.34
C GLN A 117 -23.45 15.82 48.37
N LYS A 118 -24.30 16.77 48.78
CA LYS A 118 -23.96 17.74 49.83
C LYS A 118 -23.92 17.02 51.17
N ILE A 119 -22.71 16.79 51.69
CA ILE A 119 -22.53 16.28 53.06
C ILE A 119 -22.68 17.45 54.03
N SER A 120 -23.89 17.66 54.54
CA SER A 120 -24.16 18.71 55.53
C SER A 120 -23.77 18.32 56.96
N ASN A 121 -23.62 17.01 57.27
CA ASN A 121 -23.39 16.53 58.63
C ASN A 121 -21.89 16.49 59.00
N PRO A 122 -21.43 17.25 60.01
CA PRO A 122 -20.02 17.30 60.40
C PRO A 122 -19.51 15.97 60.99
N LYS A 123 -20.39 15.15 61.60
CA LYS A 123 -20.00 13.83 62.14
C LYS A 123 -19.60 12.87 61.01
N LYS A 124 -20.26 12.96 59.85
CA LYS A 124 -19.88 12.17 58.66
C LYS A 124 -18.48 12.55 58.18
N LEU A 125 -18.18 13.85 58.07
CA LEU A 125 -16.84 14.33 57.69
C LEU A 125 -15.75 13.88 58.67
N LYS A 126 -16.06 13.77 59.96
CA LYS A 126 -15.12 13.30 60.98
C LYS A 126 -14.80 11.81 60.81
N ASN A 127 -15.82 10.99 60.54
CA ASN A 127 -15.72 9.53 60.47
C ASN A 127 -15.18 8.98 59.13
N MET A 128 -15.10 9.80 58.07
CA MET A 128 -14.51 9.37 56.81
C MET A 128 -13.00 9.14 56.89
N SER A 129 -12.49 8.23 56.07
CA SER A 129 -11.05 7.98 55.91
C SER A 129 -10.34 9.16 55.23
N LYS A 130 -9.01 9.25 55.42
CA LYS A 130 -8.19 10.28 54.75
C LYS A 130 -8.27 10.20 53.22
N LYS A 131 -8.51 9.01 52.64
CA LYS A 131 -8.64 8.82 51.20
C LYS A 131 -9.97 9.40 50.68
N GLU A 132 -11.06 9.19 51.41
CA GLU A 132 -12.39 9.71 51.05
C GLU A 132 -12.48 11.24 51.19
N LYS A 133 -11.85 11.83 52.23
CA LYS A 133 -11.83 13.29 52.40
C LYS A 133 -11.14 14.01 51.24
N LYS A 134 -10.13 13.40 50.61
CA LYS A 134 -9.43 13.97 49.44
C LYS A 134 -10.29 13.99 48.16
N LEU A 135 -11.36 13.20 48.09
CA LEU A 135 -12.27 13.15 46.94
C LEU A 135 -13.37 14.22 47.01
N LEU A 136 -13.57 14.85 48.17
CA LEU A 136 -14.52 15.95 48.33
C LEU A 136 -13.98 17.22 47.65
N LYS A 137 -14.86 17.95 46.96
CA LYS A 137 -14.59 19.30 46.47
C LYS A 137 -15.30 20.31 47.37
N VAL A 138 -14.58 21.34 47.80
CA VAL A 138 -15.19 22.48 48.51
C VAL A 138 -15.82 23.38 47.45
N ILE A 139 -17.13 23.63 47.57
CA ILE A 139 -17.83 24.59 46.70
C ILE A 139 -17.63 25.97 47.36
N PRO A 140 -17.04 26.96 46.65
CA PRO A 140 -16.95 28.33 47.17
C PRO A 140 -18.36 28.93 47.29
N GLU A 141 -18.60 29.68 48.37
CA GLU A 141 -19.85 30.45 48.59
C GLU A 141 -19.98 31.64 47.64
#